data_AF-A0A227P759-F1
#
_entry.id   AF-A0A227P759-F1
#
_cell.length_a   1.000
_cell.length_b   1.000
_cell.length_c   1.000
_cell.angle_alpha   90.00
_cell.angle_beta   90.00
_cell.angle_gamma   90.00
#
_symmetry.space_group_name_H-M   'P 1'
#
loop_
_entity.id
_entity.type
_entity.pdbx_description
1 polymer ?
#
loop_
_entity_poly.entity_id
_entity_poly.type
_entity_poly.pdbx_seq_one_letter_code
_entity_poly.pdbx_strand_id
1 'polypeptide(L)'
;METNESTPIENFIEEIAKARFFTTLTPNKNSKDRYNAQISFTNYVELLFTVRDLLKISLHSLYNNDLENSGSVEDPSFHVVSVLEIAVQLLPCNEAEALHECHKLFLKLQEEKSAKDKG
;
A
#
# COMPACT_ATOMS: atom_id res chain seq x y z
N MET A 1 -1.46 -45.93 34.42
CA MET A 1 -0.96 -45.16 33.27
C MET A 1 -2.09 -44.21 32.93
N GLU A 2 -2.02 -42.99 33.46
CA GLU A 2 -3.10 -42.01 33.30
C GLU A 2 -3.01 -41.43 31.89
N THR A 3 -4.01 -41.69 31.07
CA THR A 3 -4.18 -41.06 29.77
C THR A 3 -4.65 -39.63 30.01
N ASN A 4 -3.72 -38.66 29.91
CA ASN A 4 -4.04 -37.24 29.85
C ASN A 4 -4.86 -36.99 28.58
N GLU A 5 -6.19 -36.99 28.69
CA GLU A 5 -7.05 -36.44 27.65
C GLU A 5 -6.88 -34.92 27.66
N SER A 6 -5.98 -34.46 26.79
CA SER A 6 -5.83 -33.04 26.45
C SER A 6 -7.17 -32.50 25.97
N THR A 7 -7.64 -31.42 26.59
CA THR A 7 -8.90 -30.77 26.26
C THR A 7 -8.87 -30.30 24.79
N PRO A 8 -10.03 -30.17 24.13
CA PRO A 8 -10.09 -29.69 22.74
C PRO A 8 -9.36 -28.35 22.51
N ILE A 9 -9.27 -27.51 23.55
CA ILE A 9 -8.56 -26.23 23.53
C ILE A 9 -7.05 -26.43 23.55
N GLU A 10 -6.53 -27.35 24.37
CA GLU A 10 -5.09 -27.63 24.46
C GLU A 10 -4.57 -28.23 23.15
N ASN A 11 -5.33 -29.16 22.55
CA ASN A 11 -5.03 -29.68 21.21
C ASN A 11 -5.06 -28.57 20.14
N PHE A 12 -6.03 -27.65 20.19
CA PHE A 12 -6.12 -26.53 19.25
C PHE A 12 -4.95 -25.53 19.40
N ILE A 13 -4.53 -25.24 20.63
CA ILE A 13 -3.36 -24.39 20.91
C ILE A 13 -2.09 -25.05 20.38
N GLU A 14 -1.93 -26.36 20.58
CA GLU A 14 -0.77 -27.09 20.09
C GLU A 14 -0.71 -27.11 18.55
N GLU A 15 -1.85 -27.28 17.88
CA GLU A 15 -1.94 -27.23 16.42
C GLU A 15 -1.72 -25.82 15.85
N ILE A 16 -2.24 -24.77 16.49
CA ILE A 16 -1.92 -23.39 16.10
C ILE A 16 -0.43 -23.09 16.34
N ALA A 17 0.15 -23.54 17.44
CA ALA A 17 1.56 -23.31 17.74
C ALA A 17 2.49 -23.98 16.71
N LYS A 18 2.07 -25.12 16.13
CA LYS A 18 2.78 -25.81 15.05
C LYS A 18 2.58 -25.15 13.68
N ALA A 19 1.46 -24.46 13.49
CA ALA A 19 1.13 -23.83 12.22
C ALA A 19 1.60 -22.37 12.17
N ARG A 20 2.05 -21.91 10.99
CA ARG A 20 2.43 -20.51 10.76
C ARG A 20 1.21 -19.63 10.51
N PHE A 21 0.28 -19.58 11.46
CA PHE A 21 -0.87 -18.67 11.38
C PHE A 21 -0.49 -17.25 11.84
N PHE A 22 -1.27 -16.25 11.41
CA PHE A 22 -1.17 -14.84 11.84
C PHE A 22 0.15 -14.12 11.57
N THR A 23 0.92 -14.54 10.56
CA THR A 23 2.20 -13.90 10.21
C THR A 23 2.06 -12.68 9.30
N THR A 24 0.89 -12.46 8.71
CA THR A 24 0.66 -11.38 7.72
C THR A 24 0.58 -10.00 8.36
N LEU A 25 0.02 -9.92 9.57
CA LEU A 25 -0.20 -8.66 10.28
C LEU A 25 0.74 -8.57 11.47
N THR A 26 1.44 -7.45 11.59
CA THR A 26 2.32 -7.14 12.72
C THR A 26 1.71 -6.03 13.57
N PRO A 27 1.75 -6.11 14.90
CA PRO A 27 1.19 -5.06 15.76
C PRO A 27 1.95 -3.74 15.56
N ASN A 28 1.22 -2.64 15.41
CA ASN A 28 1.80 -1.33 15.27
C ASN A 28 2.31 -0.84 16.63
N LYS A 29 3.62 -0.55 16.72
CA LYS A 29 4.25 -0.12 17.98
C LYS A 29 3.70 1.20 18.53
N ASN A 30 3.12 2.03 17.66
CA ASN A 30 2.66 3.38 18.01
C ASN A 30 1.14 3.46 18.24
N SER A 31 0.39 2.39 18.01
CA SER A 31 -1.07 2.39 18.17
C SER A 31 -1.57 1.01 18.57
N LYS A 32 -2.20 0.93 19.76
CA LYS A 32 -2.63 -0.33 20.39
C LYS A 32 -3.65 -1.13 19.57
N ASP A 33 -4.35 -0.50 18.64
CA ASP A 33 -5.43 -1.13 17.86
C ASP A 33 -5.16 -1.11 16.35
N ARG A 34 -3.90 -0.91 15.94
CA ARG A 34 -3.51 -0.93 14.52
C ARG A 34 -2.53 -2.05 14.26
N TYR A 35 -2.72 -2.70 13.12
CA TYR A 35 -1.82 -3.69 12.58
C TYR A 35 -1.22 -3.17 11.27
N ASN A 36 0.01 -3.55 11.00
CA ASN A 36 0.73 -3.23 9.78
C ASN A 36 0.91 -4.50 8.96
N ALA A 37 0.60 -4.42 7.67
CA ALA A 37 1.02 -5.40 6.67
C ALA A 37 2.26 -4.86 5.96
N GLN A 38 3.24 -5.73 5.70
CA GLN A 38 4.43 -5.34 4.95
C GLN A 38 4.19 -5.50 3.45
N ILE A 39 4.36 -4.42 2.69
CA ILE A 39 4.38 -4.44 1.23
C ILE A 39 5.80 -4.13 0.79
N SER A 40 6.35 -4.95 -0.11
CA SER A 40 7.74 -4.81 -0.58
C SER A 40 7.76 -4.33 -2.02
N PHE A 41 8.64 -3.36 -2.30
CA PHE A 41 8.87 -2.81 -3.64
C PHE A 41 10.37 -2.85 -3.93
N THR A 42 10.73 -3.05 -5.19
CA THR A 42 12.13 -3.09 -5.64
C THR A 42 12.75 -1.70 -5.71
N ASN A 43 11.94 -0.66 -5.98
CA ASN A 43 12.35 0.74 -6.03
C ASN A 43 11.15 1.70 -5.98
N TYR A 44 11.42 3.00 -5.84
CA TYR A 44 10.39 4.05 -5.79
C TYR A 44 9.57 4.18 -7.08
N VAL A 45 10.10 3.79 -8.23
CA VAL A 45 9.36 3.83 -9.50
C VAL A 45 8.27 2.77 -9.50
N GLU A 46 8.59 1.57 -9.02
CA GLU A 46 7.62 0.49 -8.85
C GLU A 46 6.51 0.89 -7.87
N LEU A 47 6.88 1.47 -6.71
CA LEU A 47 5.91 2.03 -5.76
C LEU A 47 4.94 3.00 -6.44
N LEU A 48 5.47 3.99 -7.18
CA LEU A 48 4.65 5.00 -7.86
C LEU A 48 3.77 4.40 -8.97
N PHE A 49 4.25 3.38 -9.70
CA PHE A 49 3.44 2.66 -10.67
C PHE A 49 2.32 1.87 -10.00
N THR A 50 2.59 1.20 -8.87
CA THR A 50 1.54 0.54 -8.11
C THR A 50 0.48 1.52 -7.65
N VAL A 51 0.87 2.67 -7.07
CA VAL A 51 -0.10 3.72 -6.67
C VAL A 51 -0.93 4.19 -7.88
N ARG A 52 -0.28 4.48 -9.01
CA ARG A 52 -0.97 4.87 -10.25
C ARG A 52 -1.99 3.82 -10.70
N ASP A 53 -1.62 2.55 -10.64
CA ASP A 53 -2.48 1.47 -11.13
C ASP A 53 -3.67 1.25 -10.18
N LEU A 54 -3.48 1.36 -8.85
CA LEU A 54 -4.57 1.38 -7.87
C LEU A 54 -5.56 2.53 -8.13
N LEU A 55 -5.06 3.73 -8.42
CA LEU A 55 -5.89 4.89 -8.74
C LEU A 55 -6.66 4.70 -10.06
N LYS A 56 -6.02 4.15 -11.09
CA LYS A 56 -6.67 3.90 -12.39
C LYS A 56 -7.78 2.86 -12.28
N ILE A 57 -7.55 1.77 -11.54
CA ILE A 57 -8.58 0.76 -11.27
C ILE A 57 -9.75 1.39 -10.52
N SER A 58 -9.45 2.17 -9.48
CA SER A 58 -10.47 2.87 -8.69
C SER A 58 -11.33 3.80 -9.56
N LEU A 59 -10.70 4.60 -10.42
CA LEU A 59 -11.41 5.48 -11.36
C LEU A 59 -12.25 4.66 -12.36
N HIS A 60 -11.68 3.59 -12.93
CA HIS A 60 -12.39 2.74 -13.88
C HIS A 60 -13.64 2.12 -13.24
N SER A 61 -13.53 1.61 -12.02
CA SER A 61 -14.66 1.05 -11.27
C SER A 61 -15.74 2.10 -10.97
N LEU A 62 -15.36 3.33 -10.63
CA LEU A 62 -16.32 4.43 -10.38
C LEU A 62 -17.07 4.86 -11.65
N TYR A 63 -16.39 4.93 -12.80
CA TYR A 63 -17.00 5.42 -14.03
C TYR A 63 -17.81 4.37 -14.81
N ASN A 64 -17.58 3.08 -14.61
CA ASN A 64 -18.17 2.01 -15.43
C ASN A 64 -19.20 1.14 -14.68
N ASN A 65 -19.90 1.73 -13.71
CA ASN A 65 -20.61 0.98 -12.66
C ASN A 65 -21.83 0.14 -13.12
N ASP A 66 -22.41 0.36 -14.31
CA ASP A 66 -23.73 -0.23 -14.60
C ASP A 66 -23.86 -1.12 -15.86
N LEU A 67 -22.89 -1.14 -16.80
CA LEU A 67 -23.04 -1.94 -18.04
C LEU A 67 -21.81 -2.77 -18.44
N GLU A 68 -20.59 -2.38 -18.04
CA GLU A 68 -19.35 -3.05 -18.48
C GLU A 68 -18.60 -3.78 -17.36
N ASN A 69 -18.91 -3.51 -16.09
CA ASN A 69 -18.41 -4.31 -14.97
C ASN A 69 -19.25 -5.58 -14.85
N SER A 70 -18.81 -6.63 -15.54
CA SER A 70 -19.44 -7.95 -15.58
C SER A 70 -19.64 -8.57 -14.18
N GLY A 71 -20.78 -8.30 -13.56
CA GLY A 71 -21.59 -9.20 -12.72
C GLY A 71 -20.93 -9.95 -11.55
N SER A 72 -19.71 -9.62 -11.10
CA SER A 72 -18.95 -10.43 -10.15
C SER A 72 -18.51 -9.70 -8.87
N VAL A 73 -18.61 -8.37 -8.83
CA VAL A 73 -18.29 -7.56 -7.64
C VAL A 73 -19.57 -6.88 -7.17
N GLU A 74 -20.11 -7.32 -6.03
CA GLU A 74 -21.25 -6.70 -5.37
C GLU A 74 -20.80 -5.35 -4.78
N ASP A 75 -21.51 -4.26 -5.10
CA ASP A 75 -21.17 -2.88 -4.72
C ASP A 75 -19.70 -2.47 -4.99
N PRO A 76 -19.33 -2.25 -6.27
CA PRO A 76 -17.98 -1.80 -6.64
C PRO A 76 -17.56 -0.51 -5.95
N SER A 77 -18.51 0.35 -5.59
CA SER A 77 -18.23 1.64 -4.94
C SER A 77 -17.69 1.47 -3.53
N PHE A 78 -18.21 0.50 -2.76
CA PHE A 78 -17.68 0.16 -1.44
C PHE A 78 -16.24 -0.37 -1.50
N HIS A 79 -15.95 -1.26 -2.45
CA HIS A 79 -14.62 -1.84 -2.62
C HIS A 79 -13.57 -0.81 -3.06
N VAL A 80 -13.98 0.20 -3.85
CA VAL A 80 -13.09 1.29 -4.29
C VAL A 80 -12.57 2.11 -3.11
N VAL A 81 -13.37 2.36 -2.07
CA VAL A 81 -12.93 3.14 -0.90
C VAL A 81 -11.72 2.49 -0.24
N SER A 82 -11.78 1.20 0.03
CA SER A 82 -10.66 0.44 0.63
C SER A 82 -9.39 0.48 -0.22
N VAL A 83 -9.53 0.41 -1.55
CA VAL A 83 -8.39 0.49 -2.49
C VAL A 83 -7.76 1.89 -2.47
N LEU A 84 -8.59 2.94 -2.44
CA LEU A 84 -8.12 4.32 -2.34
C LEU A 84 -7.41 4.60 -1.01
N GLU A 85 -7.89 4.04 0.11
CA GLU A 85 -7.21 4.16 1.40
C GLU A 85 -5.80 3.54 1.39
N ILE A 86 -5.61 2.42 0.69
CA ILE A 86 -4.28 1.82 0.49
C ILE A 86 -3.42 2.73 -0.40
N ALA A 87 -3.97 3.26 -1.49
CA ALA A 87 -3.26 4.16 -2.39
C ALA A 87 -2.76 5.41 -1.65
N VAL A 88 -3.58 5.99 -0.77
CA VAL A 88 -3.22 7.13 0.08
C VAL A 88 -2.07 6.79 1.03
N GLN A 89 -2.08 5.62 1.66
CA GLN A 89 -1.02 5.19 2.57
C GLN A 89 0.33 4.97 1.87
N LEU A 90 0.31 4.67 0.57
CA LEU A 90 1.51 4.42 -0.23
C LEU A 90 2.10 5.69 -0.88
N LEU A 91 1.41 6.84 -0.83
CA LEU A 91 1.90 8.08 -1.44
C LEU A 91 3.15 8.62 -0.71
N PRO A 92 4.30 8.76 -1.41
CA PRO A 92 5.53 9.26 -0.82
C PRO A 92 5.54 10.80 -0.78
N CYS A 93 4.63 11.38 0.04
CA CYS A 93 4.43 12.83 0.11
C CYS A 93 5.69 13.59 0.57
N ASN A 94 6.48 13.01 1.48
CA ASN A 94 7.69 13.64 1.98
C ASN A 94 8.78 13.70 0.90
N GLU A 95 8.88 12.65 0.08
CA GLU A 95 9.79 12.58 -1.04
C GLU A 95 9.41 13.55 -2.16
N ALA A 96 8.13 13.93 -2.27
CA ALA A 96 7.67 14.94 -3.21
C ALA A 96 8.26 16.33 -2.90
N GLU A 97 8.47 16.68 -1.64
CA GLU A 97 9.15 17.93 -1.25
C GLU A 97 10.61 17.94 -1.74
N ALA A 98 11.32 16.82 -1.57
CA ALA A 98 12.69 16.68 -2.07
C ALA A 98 12.75 16.79 -3.61
N LEU A 99 11.78 16.19 -4.31
CA LEU A 99 11.66 16.31 -5.76
C LEU A 99 11.46 17.77 -6.21
N HIS A 100 10.65 18.54 -5.47
CA HIS A 100 10.43 19.96 -5.74
C HIS A 100 11.70 20.80 -5.60
N GLU A 101 12.48 20.58 -4.55
CA GLU A 101 13.76 21.28 -4.36
C GLU A 101 14.78 20.90 -5.44
N CYS A 102 14.83 19.63 -5.85
CA CYS A 102 15.64 19.19 -7.00
C CYS A 102 15.23 19.92 -8.29
N HIS A 103 13.93 20.10 -8.53
CA HIS A 103 13.45 20.83 -9.69
C HIS A 103 13.86 22.31 -9.66
N LYS A 104 13.75 22.97 -8.50
CA LYS A 104 14.25 24.36 -8.34
C LYS A 104 15.74 24.48 -8.63
N LEU A 105 16.55 23.54 -8.14
CA LEU A 105 17.99 23.52 -8.40
C LEU A 105 18.27 23.36 -9.89
N PHE A 106 17.56 22.46 -10.56
CA PHE A 106 17.68 22.23 -11.99
C PHE A 106 17.38 23.50 -12.81
N LEU A 107 16.33 24.26 -12.45
CA LEU A 107 16.00 25.51 -13.12
C LEU A 107 17.11 26.57 -12.96
N LYS A 108 17.64 26.76 -11.75
CA LYS A 108 18.76 27.69 -11.50
C LYS A 108 19.99 27.34 -12.33
N LEU A 109 20.30 26.04 -12.45
CA LEU A 109 21.41 25.57 -13.29
C LEU A 109 21.21 25.88 -14.77
N GLN A 110 19.97 25.85 -15.28
CA GLN A 110 19.68 26.26 -16.65
C GLN A 110 19.86 27.76 -16.84
N GLU A 111 19.40 28.58 -15.89
CA GLU A 111 19.56 30.04 -15.94
C GLU A 111 21.04 30.44 -15.96
N GLU A 112 21.86 29.83 -15.10
CA GLU A 112 23.31 30.08 -15.06
C GLU A 112 24.04 29.66 -16.34
N LYS A 113 23.66 28.53 -16.94
CA LYS A 113 24.19 28.11 -18.25
C LYS A 113 23.81 29.10 -19.35
N SER A 114 22.55 29.53 -19.36
CA SER A 114 22.03 30.52 -20.32
C SER A 114 22.71 31.88 -20.20
N ALA A 115 23.15 32.24 -18.99
CA ALA A 115 23.89 33.47 -18.72
C ALA A 115 25.35 33.38 -19.18
N LYS A 116 25.99 32.21 -19.06
CA LYS A 116 27.37 31.98 -19.51
C LYS A 116 27.50 31.88 -21.04
N ASP A 117 26.49 31.39 -21.74
CA ASP A 117 26.51 31.30 -23.21
C ASP A 117 26.23 32.65 -23.91
N LYS A 118 25.85 33.69 -23.14
CA LYS A 118 25.56 35.05 -23.65
C LYS A 118 26.65 36.09 -23.35
N GLY A 119 27.69 35.73 -22.59
CA GLY A 119 28.82 36.60 -22.24
C GLY A 119 30.10 36.16 -22.93
#